data_AF-A0A820BR54-F1
#
_entry.id   AF-A0A820BR54-F1
#
_cell.length_a   1.000
_cell.length_b   1.000
_cell.length_c   1.000
_cell.angle_alpha   90.00
_cell.angle_beta   90.00
_cell.angle_gamma   90.00
#
_symmetry.space_group_name_H-M   'P 1'
#
loop_
_entity.id
_entity.type
_entity.pdbx_description
1 polymer ?
#
loop_
_entity_poly.entity_id
_entity_poly.type
_entity_poly.pdbx_seq_one_letter_code
_entity_poly.pdbx_strand_id
1 'polypeptide(L)'
;MSISCTIPDEQVIVDINSLETTAGRLICSIKRRWAKNKLLFKKLTNDDHLIRYVIFLKDTKDEQSNVVLKIYSTNSDVYTDYQEQLRLINYLNNYKITPHILLTFINGYFCNYIQGNILDIKEQETHQLISRKMAEIHSIPIQFHGPQLSDKLKSFIDLFTNKNLTLHNRLVQMTKENEKFNNSKT
;
A
#
# COMPACT_ATOMS: atom_id res chain seq x y z
N MET A 1 10.30 -28.66 5.37
CA MET A 1 10.55 -28.30 3.96
C MET A 1 10.16 -26.85 3.76
N SER A 2 11.13 -25.95 3.75
CA SER A 2 10.92 -24.51 3.57
C SER A 2 10.86 -24.25 2.06
N ILE A 3 9.66 -24.08 1.51
CA ILE A 3 9.53 -23.56 0.15
C ILE A 3 9.94 -22.09 0.25
N SER A 4 11.16 -21.79 -0.19
CA SER A 4 11.59 -20.43 -0.48
C SER A 4 10.73 -19.91 -1.63
N CYS A 5 9.56 -19.34 -1.30
CA CYS A 5 8.72 -18.66 -2.27
C CYS A 5 9.35 -17.28 -2.48
N THR A 6 10.22 -17.17 -3.48
CA THR A 6 10.77 -15.88 -3.89
C THR A 6 9.70 -15.18 -4.72
N ILE A 7 9.14 -14.09 -4.18
CA ILE A 7 8.14 -13.29 -4.90
C ILE A 7 8.85 -12.63 -6.10
N PRO A 8 8.30 -12.71 -7.32
CA PRO A 8 8.85 -11.99 -8.47
C PRO A 8 8.89 -10.49 -8.16
N ASP A 9 10.04 -9.86 -8.36
CA ASP A 9 10.25 -8.44 -8.09
C ASP A 9 10.75 -7.72 -9.35
N GLU A 10 10.05 -6.66 -9.72
CA GLU A 10 10.34 -5.87 -10.91
C GLU A 10 10.76 -4.45 -10.52
N GLN A 11 11.91 -4.01 -11.04
CA GLN A 11 12.46 -2.68 -10.76
C GLN A 11 11.78 -1.61 -11.64
N VAL A 12 10.45 -1.53 -11.54
CA VAL A 12 9.59 -0.64 -12.34
C VAL A 12 8.71 0.17 -11.41
N ILE A 13 8.50 1.45 -11.73
CA ILE A 13 7.52 2.31 -11.06
C ILE A 13 6.25 2.34 -11.91
N VAL A 14 5.10 2.13 -11.28
CA VAL A 14 3.79 2.23 -11.93
C VAL A 14 3.21 3.62 -11.66
N ASP A 15 3.13 4.44 -12.71
CA ASP A 15 2.41 5.72 -12.69
C ASP A 15 0.93 5.51 -13.02
N ILE A 16 0.05 6.15 -12.26
CA ILE A 16 -1.40 6.16 -12.45
C ILE A 16 -1.77 6.71 -13.84
N ASN A 17 -1.03 7.71 -14.34
CA ASN A 17 -1.29 8.32 -15.65
C ASN A 17 -0.98 7.36 -16.81
N SER A 18 -0.18 6.32 -16.57
CA SER A 18 0.18 5.30 -17.57
C SER A 18 -0.15 3.88 -17.10
N LEU A 19 -1.14 3.76 -16.21
CA LEU A 19 -1.49 2.54 -15.49
C LEU A 19 -1.70 1.35 -16.44
N GLU A 20 -2.57 1.50 -17.43
CA GLU A 20 -2.94 0.43 -18.37
C GLU A 20 -1.74 -0.07 -19.18
N THR A 21 -0.78 0.81 -19.47
CA THR A 21 0.42 0.46 -20.21
C THR A 21 1.39 -0.33 -19.35
N THR A 22 1.76 0.23 -18.20
CA THR A 22 2.82 -0.31 -17.34
C THR A 22 2.30 -1.50 -16.53
N ALA A 23 1.20 -1.33 -15.79
CA ALA A 23 0.61 -2.41 -15.02
C ALA A 23 0.05 -3.52 -15.92
N GLY A 24 -0.49 -3.17 -17.09
CA GLY A 24 -0.94 -4.14 -18.10
C GLY A 24 0.20 -5.03 -18.61
N ARG A 25 1.38 -4.46 -18.86
CA ARG A 25 2.58 -5.24 -19.24
C ARG A 25 3.01 -6.18 -18.11
N LEU A 26 3.05 -5.69 -16.87
CA LEU A 26 3.45 -6.48 -15.70
C LEU A 26 2.47 -7.63 -15.44
N ILE A 27 1.16 -7.39 -15.46
CA ILE A 27 0.20 -8.46 -15.19
C ILE A 27 0.20 -9.52 -16.30
N CYS A 28 0.43 -9.15 -17.55
CA CYS A 28 0.57 -10.10 -18.65
C CYS A 28 1.83 -10.99 -18.54
N SER A 29 2.89 -10.55 -17.85
CA SER A 29 4.07 -11.39 -17.62
C SER A 29 3.75 -12.58 -16.69
N ILE A 30 2.86 -12.35 -15.72
CA ILE A 30 2.38 -13.34 -14.74
C ILE A 30 1.23 -14.16 -15.35
N LYS A 31 0.20 -13.48 -15.85
CA LYS A 31 -0.99 -14.07 -16.46
C LYS A 31 -0.81 -14.13 -17.98
N ARG A 32 0.11 -14.99 -18.46
CA ARG A 32 0.51 -15.09 -19.88
C ARG A 32 -0.62 -15.27 -20.89
N ARG A 33 -1.78 -15.79 -20.46
CA ARG A 33 -2.97 -15.97 -21.30
C ARG A 33 -3.84 -14.71 -21.42
N TRP A 34 -3.57 -13.68 -20.65
CA TRP A 34 -4.34 -12.45 -20.65
C TRP A 34 -3.89 -11.55 -21.80
N ALA A 35 -4.82 -11.21 -22.69
CA ALA A 35 -4.58 -10.30 -23.79
C ALA A 35 -4.68 -8.85 -23.30
N LYS A 36 -3.62 -8.05 -23.53
CA LYS A 36 -3.51 -6.68 -23.02
C LYS A 36 -4.70 -5.78 -23.42
N ASN A 37 -5.21 -5.94 -24.64
CA ASN A 37 -6.35 -5.18 -25.16
C ASN A 37 -7.71 -5.56 -24.56
N LYS A 38 -7.78 -6.62 -23.74
CA LYS A 38 -8.98 -7.08 -23.05
C LYS A 38 -8.96 -6.78 -21.55
N LEU A 39 -7.87 -6.21 -21.04
CA LEU A 39 -7.75 -5.84 -19.63
C LEU A 39 -8.64 -4.65 -19.31
N LEU A 40 -9.36 -4.74 -18.21
CA LEU A 40 -10.13 -3.65 -17.62
C LEU A 40 -9.63 -3.37 -16.22
N PHE A 41 -9.54 -2.08 -15.88
CA PHE A 41 -9.07 -1.60 -14.59
C PHE A 41 -10.22 -0.88 -13.90
N LYS A 42 -10.68 -1.40 -12.75
CA LYS A 42 -11.71 -0.76 -11.92
C LYS A 42 -11.11 -0.30 -10.61
N LYS A 43 -11.15 1.00 -10.35
CA LYS A 43 -10.69 1.59 -9.08
C LYS A 43 -11.61 1.13 -7.93
N LEU A 44 -11.02 0.72 -6.81
CA LEU A 44 -11.75 0.27 -5.61
C LEU A 44 -11.90 1.36 -4.55
N THR A 45 -10.86 2.16 -4.32
CA THR A 45 -10.82 3.15 -3.22
C THR A 45 -10.33 4.50 -3.70
N ASN A 46 -10.87 5.57 -3.11
CA ASN A 46 -10.33 6.93 -3.20
C ASN A 46 -9.52 7.25 -1.94
N ASP A 47 -8.54 6.39 -1.64
CA ASP A 47 -7.63 6.53 -0.51
C ASP A 47 -6.36 7.22 -1.02
N ASP A 48 -5.98 8.32 -0.39
CA ASP A 48 -4.85 9.17 -0.78
C ASP A 48 -3.49 8.51 -0.53
N HIS A 49 -3.44 7.47 0.30
CA HIS A 49 -2.22 6.77 0.70
C HIS A 49 -2.03 5.46 -0.07
N LEU A 50 -3.11 4.75 -0.40
CA LEU A 50 -3.04 3.46 -1.10
C LEU A 50 -4.13 3.33 -2.17
N ILE A 51 -3.69 3.39 -3.42
CA ILE A 51 -4.56 3.29 -4.57
C ILE A 51 -4.73 1.81 -4.92
N ARG A 52 -5.98 1.39 -5.12
CA ARG A 52 -6.33 -0.01 -5.38
C ARG A 52 -7.18 -0.13 -6.64
N TYR A 53 -6.80 -1.05 -7.53
CA TYR A 53 -7.55 -1.42 -8.72
C TYR A 53 -7.83 -2.92 -8.72
N VAL A 54 -9.01 -3.33 -9.19
CA VAL A 54 -9.25 -4.69 -9.67
C VAL A 54 -9.00 -4.71 -11.16
N ILE A 55 -8.24 -5.72 -11.59
CA ILE A 55 -7.94 -6.00 -12.98
C ILE A 55 -8.61 -7.31 -13.37
N PHE A 56 -9.35 -7.27 -14.48
CA PHE A 56 -10.11 -8.39 -14.99
C PHE A 56 -10.17 -8.35 -16.51
N LEU A 57 -10.55 -9.46 -17.15
CA LEU A 57 -10.75 -9.52 -18.60
C LEU A 57 -12.20 -9.17 -18.96
N LYS A 58 -12.38 -8.33 -19.98
CA LYS A 58 -13.70 -7.85 -20.45
C LYS A 58 -14.72 -8.98 -20.73
N ASP A 59 -14.25 -10.12 -21.23
CA ASP A 59 -15.12 -11.22 -21.69
C ASP A 59 -15.09 -12.44 -20.76
N THR A 60 -14.52 -12.33 -19.55
CA THR A 60 -14.48 -13.45 -18.59
C THR A 60 -15.50 -13.27 -17.48
N LYS A 61 -16.19 -14.37 -17.13
CA LYS A 61 -17.01 -14.46 -15.90
C LYS A 61 -16.25 -15.11 -14.74
N ASP A 62 -15.02 -15.53 -14.97
CA ASP A 62 -14.19 -16.12 -13.93
C ASP A 62 -13.61 -15.03 -13.03
N GLU A 63 -14.38 -14.66 -12.00
CA GLU A 63 -13.95 -13.68 -11.00
C GLU A 63 -12.78 -14.17 -10.16
N GLN A 64 -12.55 -15.49 -10.05
CA GLN A 64 -11.41 -16.05 -9.33
C GLN A 64 -10.09 -15.79 -10.05
N SER A 65 -10.14 -15.48 -11.35
CA SER A 65 -8.99 -15.06 -12.12
C SER A 65 -8.60 -13.60 -11.90
N ASN A 66 -9.47 -12.78 -11.27
CA ASN A 66 -9.22 -11.35 -11.07
C ASN A 66 -7.99 -11.09 -10.18
N VAL A 67 -7.35 -9.94 -10.40
CA VAL A 67 -6.15 -9.53 -9.67
C VAL A 67 -6.34 -8.15 -9.09
N VAL A 68 -5.85 -7.94 -7.87
CA VAL A 68 -5.80 -6.63 -7.24
C VAL A 68 -4.42 -6.03 -7.43
N LEU A 69 -4.39 -4.83 -7.98
CA LEU A 69 -3.23 -3.97 -8.04
C LEU A 69 -3.29 -2.97 -6.89
N LYS A 70 -2.22 -2.90 -6.09
CA LYS A 70 -2.06 -1.90 -5.04
C LYS A 70 -0.84 -1.04 -5.33
N ILE A 71 -1.03 0.28 -5.33
CA ILE A 71 0.01 1.27 -5.60
C ILE A 71 0.10 2.21 -4.40
N TYR A 72 1.28 2.31 -3.82
CA TYR A 72 1.59 3.24 -2.75
C TYR A 72 1.68 4.66 -3.31
N SER A 73 1.03 5.60 -2.62
CA SER A 73 1.10 7.02 -2.96
C SER A 73 2.40 7.63 -2.43
N THR A 74 2.99 8.57 -3.17
CA THR A 74 4.25 9.26 -2.86
C THR A 74 4.27 9.95 -1.49
N ASN A 75 3.10 10.17 -0.88
CA ASN A 75 2.98 10.79 0.45
C ASN A 75 2.89 9.78 1.60
N SER A 76 2.88 8.47 1.33
CA SER A 76 2.72 7.43 2.35
C SER A 76 4.03 6.87 2.91
N ASP A 77 5.17 7.22 2.30
CA ASP A 77 6.53 6.88 2.75
C ASP A 77 6.86 7.39 4.17
N VAL A 78 6.14 8.42 4.62
CA VAL A 78 6.42 9.09 5.90
C VAL A 78 6.13 8.18 7.10
N TYR A 79 5.27 7.16 6.96
CA TYR A 79 4.75 6.41 8.11
C TYR A 79 4.84 4.88 7.97
N THR A 80 5.24 4.37 6.82
CA THR A 80 5.15 2.94 6.53
C THR A 80 6.36 2.44 5.76
N ASP A 81 7.13 1.54 6.37
CA ASP A 81 8.09 0.72 5.62
C ASP A 81 7.33 -0.36 4.84
N TYR A 82 7.22 -0.18 3.52
CA TYR A 82 6.52 -1.13 2.66
C TYR A 82 7.22 -2.48 2.58
N GLN A 83 8.55 -2.53 2.74
CA GLN A 83 9.28 -3.79 2.71
C GLN A 83 8.93 -4.64 3.95
N GLU A 84 8.80 -4.00 5.12
CA GLU A 84 8.29 -4.68 6.31
C GLU A 84 6.84 -5.15 6.12
N GLN A 85 5.98 -4.32 5.52
CA GLN A 85 4.60 -4.73 5.23
C GLN A 85 4.53 -5.93 4.28
N LEU A 86 5.33 -5.93 3.21
CA LEU A 86 5.38 -7.03 2.26
C LEU A 86 5.89 -8.32 2.92
N ARG A 87 6.92 -8.22 3.77
CA ARG A 87 7.41 -9.35 4.58
C ARG A 87 6.31 -9.90 5.49
N LEU A 88 5.59 -9.03 6.19
CA LEU A 88 4.48 -9.44 7.06
C LEU A 88 3.35 -10.09 6.26
N ILE A 89 2.95 -9.50 5.12
CA ILE A 89 1.90 -10.05 4.26
C ILE A 89 2.30 -11.44 3.76
N ASN A 90 3.54 -11.60 3.30
CA ASN A 90 4.07 -12.88 2.84
C ASN A 90 4.14 -13.91 3.98
N TYR A 91 4.56 -13.49 5.16
CA TYR A 91 4.58 -14.34 6.35
C TYR A 91 3.17 -14.85 6.72
N LEU A 92 2.20 -13.94 6.78
CA LEU A 92 0.80 -14.25 7.08
C LEU A 92 0.11 -15.06 5.98
N ASN A 93 0.64 -15.04 4.75
CA ASN A 93 0.10 -15.85 3.65
C ASN A 93 0.28 -17.34 3.92
N ASN A 94 1.35 -17.74 4.62
CA ASN A 94 1.56 -19.13 5.07
C ASN A 94 0.43 -19.64 5.98
N TYR A 95 -0.26 -18.72 6.66
CA TYR A 95 -1.40 -18.99 7.53
C TYR A 95 -2.75 -18.77 6.83
N LYS A 96 -2.76 -18.52 5.51
CA LYS A 96 -3.96 -18.26 4.70
C LYS A 96 -4.80 -17.06 5.19
N ILE A 97 -4.17 -16.10 5.85
CA ILE A 97 -4.84 -14.88 6.36
C ILE A 97 -4.79 -13.74 5.36
N THR A 98 -3.77 -13.71 4.51
CA THR A 98 -3.57 -12.66 3.51
C THR A 98 -3.70 -13.18 2.09
N PRO A 99 -4.11 -12.34 1.12
CA PRO A 99 -4.03 -12.69 -0.29
C PRO A 99 -2.60 -13.01 -0.71
N HIS A 100 -2.44 -14.01 -1.59
CA HIS A 100 -1.14 -14.35 -2.16
C HIS A 100 -0.63 -13.23 -3.07
N ILE A 101 0.60 -12.79 -2.84
CA ILE A 101 1.28 -11.79 -3.67
C ILE A 101 1.78 -12.47 -4.95
N LEU A 102 1.44 -11.90 -6.10
CA LEU A 102 1.79 -12.43 -7.40
C LEU A 102 3.10 -11.86 -7.94
N LEU A 103 3.33 -10.57 -7.70
CA LEU A 103 4.51 -9.82 -8.14
C LEU A 103 4.60 -8.50 -7.37
N THR A 104 5.81 -8.09 -7.02
CA THR A 104 6.13 -6.78 -6.44
C THR A 104 6.82 -5.88 -7.45
N PHE A 105 6.69 -4.58 -7.23
CA PHE A 105 7.39 -3.55 -7.97
C PHE A 105 7.66 -2.35 -7.05
N ILE A 106 8.45 -1.38 -7.50
CA ILE A 106 9.04 -0.33 -6.62
C ILE A 106 8.01 0.36 -5.73
N ASN A 107 6.84 0.71 -6.29
CA ASN A 107 5.78 1.43 -5.59
C ASN A 107 4.50 0.62 -5.40
N GLY A 108 4.57 -0.71 -5.34
CA GLY A 108 3.37 -1.53 -5.12
C GLY A 108 3.50 -3.01 -5.43
N TYR A 109 2.35 -3.67 -5.56
CA TYR A 109 2.30 -5.10 -5.83
C TYR A 109 0.96 -5.55 -6.42
N PHE A 110 0.98 -6.73 -7.04
CA PHE A 110 -0.22 -7.47 -7.43
C PHE A 110 -0.50 -8.59 -6.43
N CYS A 111 -1.77 -8.81 -6.10
CA CYS A 111 -2.19 -9.97 -5.31
C CYS A 111 -3.51 -10.54 -5.81
N ASN A 112 -3.83 -11.76 -5.39
CA ASN A 112 -5.12 -12.38 -5.74
C ASN A 112 -6.30 -11.52 -5.30
N TYR A 113 -7.33 -11.46 -6.14
CA TYR A 113 -8.63 -10.94 -5.74
C TYR A 113 -9.33 -11.95 -4.82
N ILE A 114 -9.87 -11.44 -3.70
CA ILE A 114 -10.71 -12.22 -2.81
C ILE A 114 -12.12 -11.66 -2.94
N GLN A 115 -13.03 -12.47 -3.47
CA GLN A 115 -14.44 -12.12 -3.52
C GLN A 115 -15.01 -12.11 -2.11
N GLY A 116 -15.70 -11.03 -1.76
CA GLY A 116 -16.31 -10.87 -0.45
C GLY A 116 -17.08 -9.57 -0.35
N ASN A 117 -17.91 -9.48 0.69
CA ASN A 117 -18.67 -8.29 1.02
C ASN A 117 -18.07 -7.60 2.24
N ILE A 118 -18.17 -6.27 2.28
CA ILE A 118 -17.85 -5.51 3.49
C ILE A 118 -18.93 -5.83 4.52
N LEU A 119 -18.50 -6.24 5.72
CA LEU A 119 -19.42 -6.58 6.81
C LEU A 119 -20.01 -5.32 7.45
N ASP A 120 -21.28 -5.39 7.86
CA ASP A 120 -21.86 -4.40 8.77
C ASP A 120 -21.55 -4.81 10.22
N ILE A 121 -20.82 -3.94 10.92
CA ILE A 121 -20.38 -4.18 12.30
C ILE A 121 -21.51 -4.08 13.32
N LYS A 122 -22.71 -3.64 12.95
CA LYS A 122 -23.83 -3.51 13.89
C LYS A 122 -24.49 -4.84 14.21
N GLU A 123 -24.28 -5.87 13.39
CA GLU A 123 -24.89 -7.18 13.57
C GLU A 123 -24.11 -8.04 14.58
N GLN A 124 -24.83 -8.67 15.51
CA GLN A 124 -24.19 -9.49 16.55
C GLN A 124 -23.42 -10.69 15.97
N GLU A 125 -23.91 -11.27 14.88
CA GLU A 125 -23.22 -12.37 14.17
C GLU A 125 -21.87 -11.92 13.61
N THR A 126 -21.78 -10.69 13.09
CA THR A 126 -20.53 -10.06 12.63
C THR A 126 -19.50 -9.99 13.75
N HIS A 127 -19.90 -9.63 14.98
CA HIS A 127 -18.97 -9.58 16.12
C HIS A 127 -18.31 -10.93 16.42
N GLN A 128 -19.07 -12.03 16.34
CA GLN A 128 -18.54 -13.37 16.57
C GLN A 128 -17.57 -13.80 15.47
N LEU A 129 -17.83 -13.41 14.23
CA LEU A 129 -16.93 -13.67 13.10
C LEU A 129 -15.62 -12.88 13.25
N ILE A 130 -15.71 -11.60 13.60
CA ILE A 130 -14.55 -10.74 13.86
C ILE A 130 -13.71 -11.30 15.02
N SER A 131 -14.33 -11.64 16.15
CA SER A 131 -13.59 -12.13 17.32
C SER A 131 -12.86 -13.45 17.04
N ARG A 132 -13.51 -14.39 16.34
CA ARG A 132 -12.87 -15.63 15.89
C ARG A 132 -11.70 -15.36 14.96
N LYS A 133 -11.84 -14.47 13.98
CA LYS A 133 -10.76 -14.16 13.04
C LYS A 133 -9.60 -13.42 13.72
N MET A 134 -9.89 -12.51 14.64
CA MET A 134 -8.89 -11.82 15.44
C MET A 134 -8.13 -12.80 16.35
N ALA A 135 -8.81 -13.76 16.97
CA ALA A 135 -8.16 -14.81 17.75
C ALA A 135 -7.21 -15.66 16.90
N GLU A 136 -7.62 -16.02 15.68
CA GLU A 136 -6.75 -16.71 14.71
C GLU A 136 -5.49 -15.88 14.40
N ILE A 137 -5.64 -14.59 14.09
CA ILE A 137 -4.52 -13.69 13.81
C ILE A 137 -3.57 -13.57 15.02
N HIS A 138 -4.13 -13.37 16.23
CA HIS A 138 -3.34 -13.24 17.46
C HIS A 138 -2.62 -14.53 17.87
N SER A 139 -3.07 -15.69 17.39
CA SER A 139 -2.41 -16.98 17.67
C SER A 139 -1.15 -17.21 16.83
N ILE A 140 -0.93 -16.40 15.78
CA ILE A 140 0.23 -16.52 14.91
C ILE A 140 1.47 -15.98 15.65
N PRO A 141 2.54 -16.78 15.79
CA PRO A 141 3.77 -16.31 16.41
C PRO A 141 4.45 -15.30 15.48
N ILE A 142 4.47 -14.02 15.85
CA ILE A 142 5.21 -13.00 15.10
C ILE A 142 6.59 -12.85 15.75
N GLN A 143 7.63 -13.30 15.05
CA GLN A 143 9.00 -13.38 15.60
C GLN A 143 9.82 -12.10 15.40
N PHE A 144 9.32 -11.14 14.62
CA PHE A 144 10.11 -10.02 14.10
C PHE A 144 9.51 -8.65 14.41
N HIS A 145 8.42 -8.57 15.20
CA HIS A 145 7.81 -7.30 15.58
C HIS A 145 7.41 -7.28 17.06
N GLY A 146 8.00 -6.34 17.81
CA GLY A 146 7.52 -5.96 19.14
C GLY A 146 6.41 -4.90 19.06
N PRO A 147 5.96 -4.35 20.21
CA PRO A 147 4.98 -3.27 20.24
C PRO A 147 5.51 -2.04 19.47
N GLN A 148 4.80 -1.60 18.41
CA GLN A 148 5.26 -0.51 17.54
C GLN A 148 4.62 0.86 17.84
N LEU A 149 3.61 0.92 18.71
CA LEU A 149 2.80 2.12 18.89
C LEU A 149 3.62 3.31 19.37
N SER A 150 4.49 3.10 20.37
CA SER A 150 5.34 4.15 20.92
C SER A 150 6.27 4.75 19.88
N ASP A 151 6.87 3.90 19.05
CA ASP A 151 7.87 4.32 18.08
C ASP A 151 7.20 5.04 16.91
N LYS A 152 6.08 4.52 16.42
CA LYS A 152 5.25 5.21 15.41
C LYS A 152 4.74 6.56 15.90
N LEU A 153 4.32 6.64 17.17
CA LEU A 153 3.85 7.89 17.75
C LEU A 153 4.98 8.93 17.87
N LYS A 154 6.18 8.51 18.29
CA LYS A 154 7.36 9.38 18.30
C LYS A 154 7.70 9.89 16.90
N SER A 155 7.82 9.01 15.91
CA SER A 155 8.09 9.40 14.53
C SER A 155 7.05 10.37 13.98
N PHE A 156 5.78 10.16 14.32
CA PHE A 156 4.71 11.09 13.97
C PHE A 156 4.94 12.47 14.61
N ILE A 157 5.17 12.54 15.92
CA ILE A 157 5.42 13.82 16.62
C ILE A 157 6.65 14.54 16.06
N ASP A 158 7.74 13.82 15.78
CA ASP A 158 8.97 14.37 15.22
C ASP A 158 8.73 14.99 13.85
N LEU A 159 7.91 14.37 13.00
CA LEU A 159 7.54 14.93 11.71
C LEU A 159 6.85 16.30 11.84
N PHE A 160 5.87 16.41 12.73
CA PHE A 160 5.16 17.67 12.96
C PHE A 160 6.09 18.75 13.50
N THR A 161 6.98 18.37 14.42
CA THR A 161 7.94 19.29 15.04
C THR A 161 8.92 19.83 14.00
N ASN A 162 9.51 18.95 13.18
CA ASN A 162 10.50 19.33 12.17
C ASN A 162 9.91 20.15 11.01
N LYS A 163 8.68 19.85 10.56
CA LYS A 163 7.99 20.67 9.55
C LYS A 163 7.71 22.08 10.06
N ASN A 164 7.29 22.22 11.31
CA ASN A 164 7.03 23.53 11.93
C ASN A 164 8.32 24.33 12.13
N LEU A 165 9.40 23.69 12.57
CA LEU A 165 10.73 24.31 12.67
C LEU A 165 11.23 24.81 11.31
N THR A 166 11.06 24.03 10.24
CA THR A 166 11.49 24.40 8.88
C THR A 166 10.69 25.60 8.34
N LEU A 167 9.38 25.63 8.56
CA LEU A 167 8.53 26.77 8.17
C LEU A 167 8.87 28.02 8.98
N HIS A 168 9.05 27.89 10.29
CA HIS A 168 9.45 28.99 11.16
C HIS A 168 10.79 29.59 10.73
N ASN A 169 11.79 28.75 10.48
CA ASN A 169 13.12 29.18 10.04
C ASN A 169 13.06 29.89 8.68
N ARG A 170 12.24 29.42 7.74
CA ARG A 170 12.01 30.10 6.46
C ARG A 170 11.36 31.47 6.63
N LEU A 171 10.33 31.58 7.47
CA LEU A 171 9.66 32.85 7.75
C LEU A 171 10.62 33.87 8.39
N VAL A 172 11.43 33.42 9.36
CA VAL A 172 12.45 34.26 10.01
C VAL A 172 13.54 34.72 9.04
N GLN A 173 13.92 33.87 8.08
CA GLN A 173 14.88 34.26 7.05
C GLN A 173 14.29 35.30 6.09
N MET A 174 13.04 35.11 5.65
CA MET A 174 12.34 36.06 4.77
C MET A 174 12.15 37.44 5.42
N THR A 175 11.86 37.53 6.72
CA THR A 175 11.78 38.82 7.43
C THR A 175 13.14 39.51 7.48
N LYS A 176 14.22 38.79 7.79
CA LYS A 176 15.59 39.36 7.81
C LYS A 176 16.05 39.85 6.43
N GLU A 177 15.68 39.15 5.36
CA GLU A 177 15.99 39.55 3.98
C GLU A 177 15.20 40.81 3.56
N ASN A 178 13.93 40.91 3.94
CA ASN A 178 13.11 42.10 3.70
C ASN A 178 13.61 43.33 4.47
N GLU A 179 14.05 43.18 5.72
CA GLU A 179 14.63 44.28 6.51
C GLU A 179 15.94 44.79 5.88
N LYS A 180 16.81 43.90 5.41
CA LYS A 180 18.03 44.28 4.68
C LYS A 180 17.73 45.01 3.37
N PHE A 181 16.73 44.54 2.62
CA PHE A 181 16.31 45.18 1.37
C PHE A 181 15.78 46.59 1.60
N ASN A 182 14.95 46.78 2.63
CA ASN A 182 14.40 48.10 2.97
C ASN A 182 15.47 49.07 3.46
N ASN A 183 16.44 48.60 4.24
CA ASN A 183 17.56 49.43 4.72
C ASN A 183 18.60 49.77 3.64
N SER A 184 18.61 49.04 2.52
CA SER A 184 19.50 49.32 1.36
C SER A 184 18.94 50.32 0.35
N LYS A 185 17.69 50.78 0.54
CA LYS A 185 16.99 51.73 -0.33
C LYS A 185 16.87 53.14 0.25
N THR A 186 17.41 53.37 1.45
CA THR A 186 17.62 54.67 2.11
C THR A 186 19.09 55.02 2.06
#